data_AF-A0A6C0K2G6-F1
#
_entry.id   AF-A0A6C0K2G6-F1
#
_cell.length_a   1.000
_cell.length_b   1.000
_cell.length_c   1.000
_cell.angle_alpha   90.00
_cell.angle_beta   90.00
_cell.angle_gamma   90.00
#
_symmetry.space_group_name_H-M   'P 1'
#
loop_
_entity.id
_entity.type
_entity.pdbx_description
1 polymer ?
#
loop_
_entity_poly.entity_id
_entity_poly.type
_entity_poly.pdbx_seq_one_letter_code
_entity_poly.pdbx_strand_id
1 'polypeptide(L)'
;MYYYNIMNGLYIPKDILHIILEYDGRIKYKNGKYFNVIRQNDERYNIITPIISKKMVILNNIDLRGSEFYFEFGFDIDSRIGLCYDYGFNETNVFEICYYDTRNGWEQIRTYL
;
A
#
# COMPACT_ATOMS: atom_id res chain seq x y z
N MET A 1 -19.84 -10.69 -1.28
CA MET A 1 -18.46 -11.03 -1.67
C MET A 1 -18.06 -10.06 -2.78
N TYR A 2 -17.63 -8.85 -2.39
CA TYR A 2 -17.44 -7.70 -3.31
C TYR A 2 -15.97 -7.43 -3.68
N TYR A 3 -15.05 -8.32 -3.29
CA TYR A 3 -13.60 -8.10 -3.43
C TYR A 3 -13.09 -8.13 -4.88
N TYR A 4 -13.87 -8.65 -5.82
CA TYR A 4 -13.41 -8.84 -7.21
C TYR A 4 -13.41 -7.55 -8.05
N ASN A 5 -14.02 -6.46 -7.56
CA ASN A 5 -14.13 -5.22 -8.34
C ASN A 5 -13.03 -4.18 -8.05
N ILE A 6 -12.11 -4.45 -7.11
CA ILE A 6 -11.04 -3.51 -6.73
C ILE A 6 -9.77 -3.73 -7.58
N MET A 7 -9.70 -4.83 -8.35
CA MET A 7 -8.52 -5.22 -9.16
C MET A 7 -8.78 -5.13 -10.67
N ASN A 8 -9.66 -4.23 -11.12
CA ASN A 8 -9.85 -4.00 -12.55
C ASN A 8 -8.59 -3.33 -13.13
N GLY A 9 -7.68 -4.12 -13.68
CA GLY A 9 -6.52 -3.65 -14.46
C GLY A 9 -5.19 -4.33 -14.17
N LEU A 10 -5.01 -4.98 -13.01
CA LEU A 10 -3.77 -5.70 -12.68
C LEU A 10 -3.91 -7.20 -12.96
N TYR A 11 -3.13 -7.73 -13.90
CA TYR A 11 -2.95 -9.17 -14.05
C TYR A 11 -1.97 -9.67 -12.98
N ILE A 12 -2.50 -10.29 -11.92
CA ILE A 12 -1.69 -10.97 -10.90
C ILE A 12 -1.70 -12.47 -11.23
N PRO A 13 -0.53 -13.13 -11.42
CA PRO A 13 -0.46 -14.57 -11.60
C PRO A 13 -1.18 -15.30 -10.45
N LYS A 14 -1.94 -16.37 -10.78
CA LYS A 14 -2.79 -17.07 -9.80
C LYS A 14 -2.03 -17.53 -8.56
N ASP A 15 -0.80 -18.00 -8.72
CA ASP A 15 0.01 -18.51 -7.61
C ASP A 15 0.41 -17.39 -6.63
N ILE A 16 0.73 -16.20 -7.16
CA ILE A 16 0.98 -15.01 -6.35
C ILE A 16 -0.28 -14.53 -5.65
N LEU A 17 -1.42 -14.54 -6.35
CA LEU A 17 -2.71 -14.21 -5.76
C LEU A 17 -3.07 -15.16 -4.61
N HIS A 18 -2.82 -16.46 -4.76
CA HIS A 18 -3.01 -17.44 -3.68
C HIS A 18 -2.15 -17.08 -2.46
N ILE A 19 -0.85 -16.82 -2.65
CA ILE A 19 0.07 -16.47 -1.56
C ILE A 19 -0.40 -15.20 -0.83
N ILE A 20 -0.78 -14.15 -1.56
CA ILE A 20 -1.25 -12.89 -0.97
C ILE A 20 -2.51 -13.12 -0.11
N LEU A 21 -3.47 -13.87 -0.64
CA LEU A 21 -4.73 -14.13 0.05
C LEU A 21 -4.58 -15.12 1.22
N GLU A 22 -3.66 -16.08 1.14
CA GLU A 22 -3.33 -16.97 2.24
C GLU A 22 -2.54 -16.28 3.35
N TYR A 23 -1.65 -15.34 3.01
CA TYR A 23 -0.93 -14.52 3.98
C TYR A 23 -1.89 -13.68 4.84
N ASP A 24 -3.01 -13.26 4.27
CA ASP A 24 -4.10 -12.60 5.02
C ASP A 24 -4.75 -13.51 6.08
N GLY A 25 -4.63 -14.84 5.93
CA GLY A 25 -5.08 -15.87 6.88
C GLY A 25 -6.61 -16.08 6.93
N ARG A 26 -7.39 -15.12 6.41
CA ARG A 26 -8.86 -15.15 6.45
C ARG A 26 -9.47 -15.71 5.18
N ILE A 27 -8.76 -15.65 4.06
CA ILE A 27 -9.23 -16.17 2.78
C ILE A 27 -8.52 -17.49 2.51
N LYS A 28 -9.29 -18.55 2.26
CA LYS A 28 -8.75 -19.86 1.89
C LYS A 28 -9.19 -20.24 0.49
N TYR A 29 -8.30 -20.91 -0.23
CA TYR A 29 -8.60 -21.49 -1.53
C TYR A 29 -8.87 -22.98 -1.39
N LYS A 30 -10.06 -23.44 -1.81
CA LYS A 30 -10.43 -24.86 -1.82
C LYS A 30 -11.35 -25.15 -2.99
N ASN A 31 -11.11 -26.24 -3.70
CA ASN A 31 -11.93 -26.70 -4.83
C ASN A 31 -12.19 -25.61 -5.90
N GLY A 32 -11.16 -24.84 -6.25
CA GLY A 32 -11.28 -23.81 -7.29
C GLY A 32 -11.95 -22.51 -6.83
N LYS A 33 -12.27 -22.37 -5.55
CA LYS A 33 -12.99 -21.21 -5.01
C LYS A 33 -12.31 -20.65 -3.77
N TYR A 34 -12.31 -19.32 -3.69
CA TYR A 34 -11.91 -18.60 -2.47
C TYR A 34 -13.12 -18.46 -1.55
N PHE A 35 -12.92 -18.68 -0.25
CA PHE A 35 -13.94 -18.42 0.76
C PHE A 35 -13.32 -17.75 1.99
N ASN A 36 -14.10 -16.89 2.64
CA ASN A 36 -13.71 -16.28 3.90
C ASN A 36 -13.97 -17.27 5.04
N VAL A 37 -12.98 -17.48 5.89
CA VAL A 37 -13.07 -18.33 7.10
C VAL A 37 -13.91 -17.64 8.17
N ILE A 38 -13.93 -16.31 8.18
CA ILE A 38 -14.74 -15.50 9.08
C ILE A 38 -16.17 -15.44 8.54
N ARG A 39 -17.16 -15.68 9.41
CA ARG A 39 -18.59 -15.61 9.06
C ARG A 39 -19.02 -14.15 8.87
N GLN A 40 -20.01 -13.91 8.01
CA GLN A 40 -20.46 -12.55 7.66
C GLN A 40 -20.99 -11.72 8.84
N ASN A 41 -21.52 -12.38 9.88
CA ASN A 41 -22.05 -11.72 11.07
C ASN A 41 -20.99 -11.46 12.17
N ASP A 42 -19.75 -11.87 11.93
CA ASP A 42 -18.63 -11.62 12.83
C ASP A 42 -18.08 -10.22 12.56
N GLU A 43 -17.85 -9.43 13.60
CA GLU A 43 -17.33 -8.05 13.49
C GLU A 43 -16.01 -7.96 12.71
N ARG A 44 -15.17 -9.02 12.80
CA ARG A 44 -13.89 -9.10 12.09
C ARG A 44 -14.06 -9.29 10.59
N TYR A 45 -15.24 -9.69 10.14
CA TYR A 45 -15.53 -9.85 8.71
C TYR A 45 -15.33 -8.55 7.94
N ASN A 46 -15.69 -7.43 8.56
CA ASN A 46 -15.60 -6.10 7.97
C ASN A 46 -14.28 -5.38 8.28
N ILE A 47 -13.36 -5.99 9.03
CA ILE A 47 -12.11 -5.32 9.44
C ILE A 47 -11.16 -5.09 8.25
N ILE A 48 -11.30 -5.85 7.16
CA ILE A 48 -10.52 -5.63 5.93
C ILE A 48 -10.98 -4.38 5.19
N THR A 49 -12.27 -4.03 5.26
CA THR A 49 -12.83 -2.86 4.58
C THR A 49 -12.07 -1.56 4.90
N PRO A 50 -11.87 -1.15 6.17
CA PRO A 50 -11.10 0.05 6.47
C PRO A 50 -9.62 -0.09 6.09
N ILE A 51 -9.04 -1.30 6.10
CA ILE A 51 -7.66 -1.53 5.65
C ILE A 51 -7.54 -1.29 4.15
N ILE A 52 -8.46 -1.82 3.35
CA ILE A 52 -8.49 -1.59 1.90
C ILE A 52 -8.77 -0.14 1.58
N SER A 53 -9.75 0.49 2.24
CA SER A 53 -10.02 1.91 2.04
C SER A 53 -8.78 2.75 2.32
N LYS A 54 -8.04 2.47 3.42
CA LYS A 54 -6.76 3.14 3.70
C LYS A 54 -5.72 2.88 2.61
N LYS A 55 -5.57 1.64 2.13
CA LYS A 55 -4.62 1.30 1.06
C LYS A 55 -4.97 1.98 -0.26
N MET A 56 -6.27 2.08 -0.61
CA MET A 56 -6.73 2.82 -1.80
C MET A 56 -6.41 4.31 -1.70
N VAL A 57 -6.62 4.92 -0.53
CA VAL A 57 -6.23 6.32 -0.29
C VAL A 57 -4.73 6.48 -0.45
N ILE A 58 -3.92 5.60 0.13
CA ILE A 58 -2.46 5.63 -0.03
C ILE A 58 -2.09 5.52 -1.51
N LEU A 59 -2.57 4.50 -2.22
CA LEU A 59 -2.27 4.27 -3.63
C LEU A 59 -2.63 5.44 -4.54
N ASN A 60 -3.73 6.14 -4.25
CA ASN A 60 -4.11 7.36 -5.00
C ASN A 60 -3.14 8.53 -4.81
N ASN A 61 -2.29 8.48 -3.78
CA ASN A 61 -1.29 9.49 -3.47
C ASN A 61 0.15 9.00 -3.72
N ILE A 62 0.33 7.83 -4.34
CA ILE A 62 1.65 7.34 -4.79
C ILE A 62 1.81 7.68 -6.28
N ASP A 63 2.93 8.30 -6.66
CA ASP A 63 3.37 8.39 -8.05
C ASP A 63 4.07 7.07 -8.41
N LEU A 64 3.48 6.29 -9.33
CA LEU A 64 3.99 5.01 -9.78
C LEU A 64 4.52 5.12 -11.22
N ARG A 65 5.79 4.75 -11.44
CA ARG A 65 6.46 4.84 -12.75
C ARG A 65 7.13 3.50 -13.08
N GLY A 66 6.37 2.57 -13.65
CA GLY A 66 6.87 1.22 -13.92
C GLY A 66 7.17 0.47 -12.63
N SER A 67 8.44 0.14 -12.38
CA SER A 67 8.90 -0.44 -11.11
C SER A 67 9.27 0.60 -10.04
N GLU A 68 9.29 1.87 -10.41
CA GLU A 68 9.66 3.01 -9.55
C GLU A 68 8.43 3.56 -8.84
N PHE A 69 8.62 4.14 -7.66
CA PHE A 69 7.55 4.75 -6.90
C PHE A 69 8.04 5.95 -6.08
N TYR A 70 7.14 6.90 -5.86
CA TYR A 70 7.33 7.99 -4.92
C TYR A 70 6.06 8.19 -4.11
N PHE A 71 6.20 8.27 -2.79
CA PHE A 71 5.13 8.77 -1.94
C PHE A 71 5.68 9.52 -0.74
N GLU A 72 4.92 10.51 -0.29
CA GLU A 72 5.25 11.30 0.89
C GLU A 72 4.05 11.43 1.81
N PHE A 73 4.34 11.67 3.09
CA PHE A 73 3.31 11.99 4.07
C PHE A 73 3.85 12.95 5.12
N GLY A 74 3.04 13.96 5.41
CA GLY A 74 3.27 14.90 6.51
C GLY A 74 2.90 14.28 7.86
N PHE A 75 3.56 14.73 8.92
CA PHE A 75 3.21 14.34 10.28
C PHE A 75 2.03 15.16 10.80
N ASP A 76 1.17 14.55 11.61
CA ASP A 76 -0.03 15.20 12.15
C ASP A 76 0.29 16.45 13.00
N ILE A 77 1.48 16.49 13.60
CA ILE A 77 1.93 17.63 14.42
C ILE A 77 2.16 18.89 13.58
N ASP A 78 2.61 18.73 12.33
CA ASP A 78 2.87 19.81 11.39
C ASP A 78 3.07 19.22 9.99
N SER A 79 2.21 19.58 9.04
CA SER A 79 2.25 19.06 7.67
C SER A 79 3.50 19.48 6.87
N ARG A 80 4.26 20.44 7.40
CA ARG A 80 5.54 20.92 6.82
C ARG A 80 6.72 20.01 7.15
N ILE A 81 6.54 19.03 8.02
CA ILE A 81 7.53 17.99 8.29
C ILE A 81 6.95 16.63 7.95
N GLY A 82 7.79 15.72 7.45
CA GLY A 82 7.31 14.41 7.06
C GLY A 82 8.39 13.50 6.52
N LEU A 83 7.95 12.40 5.92
CA LEU A 83 8.81 11.43 5.26
C LEU A 83 8.38 11.27 3.80
N CYS A 84 9.37 11.10 2.92
CA CYS A 84 9.16 10.57 1.59
C CYS A 84 9.95 9.28 1.40
N TYR A 85 9.35 8.37 0.64
CA TYR A 85 9.93 7.13 0.18
C TYR A 85 10.02 7.24 -1.34
N ASP A 86 11.23 7.22 -1.84
CA ASP A 86 11.55 7.40 -3.25
C ASP A 86 12.33 6.18 -3.71
N TYR A 87 11.76 5.41 -4.64
CA TYR A 87 12.50 4.43 -5.40
C TYR A 87 12.50 4.83 -6.87
N GLY A 88 13.63 5.32 -7.38
CA GLY A 88 13.80 5.65 -8.80
C GLY A 88 13.29 7.01 -9.24
N PHE A 89 12.65 7.80 -8.37
CA PHE A 89 12.06 9.09 -8.74
C PHE A 89 13.13 10.18 -8.89
N ASN A 90 14.05 10.29 -7.94
CA ASN A 90 15.21 11.19 -8.04
C ASN A 90 16.37 10.59 -8.84
N GLU A 91 16.68 9.31 -8.60
CA GLU A 91 17.77 8.58 -9.26
C GLU A 91 17.35 7.14 -9.54
N THR A 92 17.49 6.70 -10.79
CA THR A 92 17.07 5.38 -11.25
C THR A 92 17.71 4.26 -10.44
N ASN A 93 16.90 3.29 -9.99
CA ASN A 93 17.31 2.14 -9.16
C ASN A 93 17.91 2.50 -7.79
N VAL A 94 17.66 3.71 -7.27
CA VAL A 94 18.06 4.09 -5.91
C VAL A 94 16.83 4.13 -5.03
N PHE A 95 16.91 3.50 -3.85
CA PHE A 95 15.89 3.62 -2.82
C PHE A 95 16.35 4.60 -1.74
N GLU A 96 15.62 5.70 -1.61
CA GLU A 96 15.84 6.77 -0.67
C GLU A 96 14.67 6.86 0.31
N ILE A 97 15.00 6.97 1.59
CA ILE A 97 14.09 7.44 2.63
C ILE A 97 14.57 8.84 3.03
N CYS A 98 13.71 9.83 2.89
CA CYS A 98 14.04 11.21 3.20
C CYS A 98 13.06 11.81 4.20
N TYR A 99 13.61 12.41 5.26
CA TYR A 99 12.89 13.33 6.12
C TYR A 99 12.96 14.72 5.49
N TYR A 100 11.82 15.38 5.35
CA TYR A 100 11.75 16.78 4.92
C TYR A 100 11.27 17.68 6.06
N ASP A 101 11.81 18.89 6.11
CA ASP A 101 11.33 19.98 6.95
C ASP A 101 11.28 21.26 6.12
N THR A 102 10.08 21.81 5.95
CA THR A 102 9.86 23.06 5.21
C THR A 102 9.53 24.24 6.12
N ARG A 103 9.68 24.10 7.44
CA ARG A 103 9.26 25.15 8.40
C ARG A 103 10.11 26.41 8.32
N ASN A 104 11.40 26.27 7.99
CA ASN A 104 12.38 27.36 7.94
C ASN A 104 13.11 27.45 6.58
N GLY A 105 12.44 27.02 5.50
CA GLY A 105 13.08 26.72 4.23
C GLY A 105 13.16 25.21 4.01
N TRP A 106 13.68 24.78 2.87
CA TRP A 106 13.75 23.36 2.50
C TRP A 106 14.98 22.70 3.10
N GLU A 107 14.76 21.85 4.10
CA GLU A 107 15.80 20.99 4.70
C GLU A 107 15.43 19.52 4.52
N GLN A 108 16.44 18.68 4.24
CA GLN A 108 16.25 17.25 4.03
C GLN A 108 17.36 16.42 4.68
N ILE A 109 16.97 15.30 5.30
CA ILE A 109 17.89 14.27 5.79
C ILE A 109 17.58 12.99 5.03
N ARG A 110 18.56 12.46 4.31
CA ARG A 110 18.37 11.36 3.36
C ARG A 110 19.16 10.13 3.79
N THR A 111 18.52 8.97 3.70
CA THR A 111 19.14 7.65 3.85
C THR A 111 18.92 6.86 2.57
N TYR A 112 20.01 6.35 2.00
CA TYR A 112 19.96 5.50 0.82
C TYR A 112 20.12 4.04 1.24
N LEU A 113 19.32 3.15 0.66
CA LEU A 113 19.25 1.71 0.96
C LEU A 113 19.72 0.85 -0.21
#